data_AF-A0A6A2FQB0-F1
#
_entry.id   AF-A0A6A2FQB0-F1
#
_cell.length_a   1.000
_cell.length_b   1.000
_cell.length_c   1.000
_cell.angle_alpha   90.00
_cell.angle_beta   90.00
_cell.angle_gamma   90.00
#
_symmetry.space_group_name_H-M   'P 1'
#
loop_
_entity.id
_entity.type
_entity.pdbx_description
1 polymer ?
#
loop_
_entity_poly.entity_id
_entity_poly.type
_entity_poly.pdbx_seq_one_letter_code
_entity_poly.pdbx_strand_id
1 'polypeptide(L)'
;MITKEVARKLAEEYLKQNSRDFTFIDSNDKIYFEETHVIPFGAKLGEVHSTYSIGFGEVWGDEVKVSFVMLDAKDGAILYLITPQKFVNP
;
A
#
# COMPACT_ATOMS: atom_id res chain seq x y z
N MET A 1 -14.73 3.13 -8.11
CA MET A 1 -13.32 2.74 -8.03
C MET A 1 -12.47 3.98 -8.25
N ILE A 2 -11.49 4.22 -7.40
CA ILE A 2 -10.54 5.32 -7.57
C ILE A 2 -9.56 5.02 -8.71
N THR A 3 -8.84 6.02 -9.20
CA THR A 3 -7.79 5.80 -10.21
C THR A 3 -6.46 5.42 -9.56
N LYS A 4 -5.55 4.82 -10.34
CA LYS A 4 -4.17 4.55 -9.88
C LYS A 4 -3.45 5.82 -9.41
N GLU A 5 -3.70 6.96 -10.05
CA GLU A 5 -3.13 8.26 -9.66
C GLU A 5 -3.62 8.69 -8.27
N VAL A 6 -4.93 8.57 -8.03
CA VAL A 6 -5.52 8.86 -6.72
C VAL A 6 -4.98 7.89 -5.66
N ALA A 7 -4.89 6.60 -5.97
CA ALA A 7 -4.35 5.60 -5.06
C ALA A 7 -2.88 5.90 -4.68
N ARG A 8 -2.05 6.28 -5.67
CA ARG A 8 -0.66 6.71 -5.43
C ARG A 8 -0.58 7.89 -4.49
N LYS A 9 -1.40 8.92 -4.74
CA LYS A 9 -1.42 10.13 -3.91
C LYS A 9 -1.81 9.82 -2.47
N LEU A 10 -2.85 8.99 -2.28
CA LEU A 10 -3.29 8.55 -0.95
C LEU A 10 -2.22 7.76 -0.21
N ALA A 11 -1.52 6.85 -0.91
CA ALA A 11 -0.40 6.11 -0.32
C ALA A 11 0.75 7.04 0.07
N GLU A 12 1.13 7.98 -0.80
CA GLU A 12 2.18 8.96 -0.52
C GLU A 12 1.83 9.84 0.69
N GLU A 13 0.58 10.32 0.78
CA GLU A 13 0.08 11.09 1.92
C GLU A 13 0.11 10.27 3.21
N TYR A 14 -0.35 9.02 3.17
CA TYR A 14 -0.29 8.10 4.30
C TYR A 14 1.15 7.89 4.80
N LEU A 15 2.10 7.63 3.90
CA LEU A 15 3.51 7.41 4.26
C LEU A 15 4.13 8.64 4.91
N LYS A 16 3.86 9.84 4.37
CA LYS A 16 4.32 11.12 4.95
C LYS A 16 3.74 11.37 6.34
N GLN A 17 2.44 11.12 6.52
CA GLN A 17 1.77 11.34 7.80
C GLN A 17 2.25 10.39 8.91
N ASN A 18 2.64 9.17 8.55
CA ASN A 18 3.09 8.14 9.49
C ASN A 18 4.62 8.12 9.68
N SER A 19 5.31 9.20 9.30
CA SER A 19 6.76 9.39 9.45
C SER A 19 7.58 8.20 8.93
N ARG A 20 7.14 7.59 7.82
CA ARG A 20 7.93 6.58 7.14
C ARG A 20 8.85 7.25 6.14
N ASP A 21 10.13 7.26 6.43
CA ASP A 21 11.14 7.69 5.47
C ASP A 21 11.14 6.73 4.28
N PHE A 22 10.73 7.22 3.11
CA PHE A 22 10.77 6.46 1.87
C PHE A 22 11.65 7.15 0.84
N THR A 23 12.39 6.35 0.07
CA THR A 23 13.30 6.83 -0.98
C THR A 23 12.61 6.96 -2.33
N PHE A 24 11.61 6.11 -2.59
CA PHE A 24 10.77 6.16 -3.77
C PHE A 24 9.40 5.59 -3.49
N ILE A 25 8.43 5.94 -4.34
CA ILE A 25 7.12 5.30 -4.45
C ILE A 25 6.91 4.93 -5.92
N ASP A 26 6.27 3.78 -6.17
CA ASP A 26 6.01 3.30 -7.52
C ASP A 26 5.22 4.32 -8.35
N SER A 27 5.58 4.42 -9.63
CA SER A 27 4.85 5.18 -10.64
C SER A 27 3.54 4.47 -11.02
N ASN A 28 2.60 5.21 -11.61
CA ASN A 28 1.24 4.71 -11.91
C ASN A 28 1.23 3.43 -12.78
N ASP A 29 2.23 3.23 -13.62
CA ASP A 29 2.41 2.03 -14.46
C ASP A 29 2.77 0.78 -13.67
N LYS A 30 3.44 0.93 -12.52
CA LYS A 30 3.87 -0.16 -11.63
C LYS A 30 2.84 -0.54 -10.57
N ILE A 31 1.81 0.28 -10.37
CA ILE A 31 0.72 -0.01 -9.44
C ILE A 31 -0.07 -1.22 -9.93
N TYR A 32 -0.12 -2.27 -9.12
CA TYR A 32 -0.87 -3.48 -9.41
C TYR A 32 -2.32 -3.32 -8.97
N PHE A 33 -3.24 -3.85 -9.77
CA PHE A 33 -4.67 -3.90 -9.46
C PHE A 33 -5.11 -5.35 -9.41
N GLU A 34 -5.83 -5.71 -8.36
CA GLU A 34 -6.40 -7.04 -8.18
C GLU A 34 -7.89 -6.91 -7.91
N GLU A 35 -8.72 -7.50 -8.75
CA GLU A 35 -10.18 -7.35 -8.64
C GLU A 35 -10.76 -8.15 -7.46
N THR A 36 -10.15 -9.30 -7.14
CA THR A 36 -10.63 -10.24 -6.12
C THR A 36 -9.49 -10.59 -5.17
N HIS A 37 -9.29 -9.76 -4.14
CA HIS A 37 -8.28 -9.98 -3.13
C HIS A 37 -8.92 -10.26 -1.77
N VAL A 38 -8.56 -11.39 -1.14
CA VAL A 38 -9.00 -11.73 0.22
C VAL A 38 -8.09 -11.02 1.20
N ILE A 39 -8.66 -10.15 2.03
CA ILE A 39 -7.88 -9.37 2.99
C ILE A 39 -7.32 -10.31 4.08
N PRO A 40 -5.99 -10.45 4.21
CA PRO A 40 -5.38 -11.46 5.09
C PRO A 40 -5.20 -10.96 6.52
N PHE A 41 -5.49 -9.69 6.81
CA PHE A 41 -5.16 -9.04 8.07
C PHE A 41 -5.96 -7.76 8.31
N GLY A 42 -6.11 -7.36 9.58
CA GLY A 42 -6.71 -6.08 9.96
C GLY A 42 -8.24 -6.11 10.09
N ALA A 43 -8.85 -4.93 10.03
CA ALA A 43 -10.28 -4.75 10.33
C ALA A 43 -11.22 -5.45 9.33
N LYS A 44 -10.77 -5.66 8.09
CA LYS A 44 -11.54 -6.30 7.01
C LYS A 44 -11.12 -7.76 6.77
N LEU A 45 -10.50 -8.41 7.76
CA LEU A 45 -9.97 -9.78 7.63
C LEU A 45 -11.02 -10.74 7.04
N GLY A 46 -10.66 -11.45 5.97
CA GLY A 46 -11.50 -12.43 5.29
C GLY A 46 -12.51 -11.85 4.30
N GLU A 47 -12.66 -10.52 4.25
CA GLU A 47 -13.48 -9.86 3.24
C GLU A 47 -12.78 -9.87 1.87
N VAL A 48 -13.57 -9.80 0.81
CA VAL A 48 -13.09 -9.75 -0.58
C VAL A 48 -13.24 -8.33 -1.11
N HIS A 49 -12.11 -7.75 -1.53
CA HIS A 49 -12.07 -6.40 -2.07
C HIS A 49 -11.30 -6.37 -3.39
N SER A 50 -11.65 -5.43 -4.25
CA SER A 50 -10.73 -5.00 -5.29
C SER A 50 -9.69 -4.08 -4.67
N THR A 51 -8.41 -4.26 -5.01
CA THR A 51 -7.32 -3.55 -4.33
C THR A 51 -6.28 -2.97 -5.29
N TYR A 52 -5.60 -1.94 -4.82
CA TYR A 52 -4.36 -1.44 -5.41
C TYR A 52 -3.19 -1.77 -4.50
N SER A 53 -2.13 -2.32 -5.08
CA SER A 53 -0.83 -2.54 -4.42
C SER A 53 0.20 -1.55 -4.97
N ILE A 54 0.83 -0.81 -4.06
CA ILE A 54 1.75 0.28 -4.40
C ILE A 54 3.06 0.05 -3.64
N GLY A 55 4.13 -0.23 -4.37
CA GLY A 55 5.45 -0.41 -3.80
C GLY A 55 6.09 0.91 -3.40
N PHE A 56 6.89 0.89 -2.34
CA PHE A 56 7.74 1.99 -1.93
C PHE A 56 9.05 1.44 -1.34
N GLY A 57 10.12 2.23 -1.48
CA GLY A 57 11.43 1.91 -0.91
C GLY A 57 11.56 2.48 0.49
N GLU A 58 11.69 1.63 1.50
CA GLU A 58 11.92 2.01 2.91
C GLU A 58 13.42 1.89 3.22
N VAL A 59 13.97 2.84 3.98
CA VAL A 59 15.39 2.81 4.40
C VAL A 59 15.54 1.93 5.64
N TRP A 60 16.45 0.96 5.57
CA TRP A 60 16.75 -0.01 6.62
C TRP A 60 18.27 -0.04 6.86
N GLY A 61 18.77 0.91 7.66
CA GLY A 61 20.20 1.11 7.81
C GLY A 61 20.81 1.55 6.49
N ASP A 62 21.76 0.76 5.96
CA ASP A 62 22.43 1.02 4.68
C ASP A 62 21.71 0.40 3.46
N GLU A 63 20.59 -0.30 3.68
CA GLU A 63 19.83 -0.98 2.62
C GLU A 63 18.49 -0.29 2.35
N VAL A 64 18.01 -0.39 1.11
CA VAL A 64 16.62 -0.06 0.76
C VAL A 64 15.84 -1.35 0.56
N LYS A 65 14.74 -1.50 1.29
CA LYS A 65 13.81 -2.64 1.13
C LYS A 65 12.51 -2.16 0.50
N VAL A 66 11.91 -3.03 -0.30
CA VAL A 66 10.60 -2.76 -0.91
C VAL A 66 9.51 -3.22 0.04
N SER A 67 8.62 -2.29 0.36
CA SER A 67 7.38 -2.49 1.12
C SER A 67 6.20 -2.11 0.22
N PHE A 68 4.98 -2.52 0.56
CA PHE A 68 3.78 -2.22 -0.22
C PHE A 68 2.70 -1.61 0.66
N VAL A 69 2.00 -0.61 0.13
CA VAL A 69 0.73 -0.11 0.68
C VAL A 69 -0.40 -0.78 -0.09
N MET A 70 -1.33 -1.40 0.63
CA MET A 70 -2.55 -1.97 0.07
C MET A 70 -3.72 -1.05 0.33
N LEU A 71 -4.45 -0.70 -0.72
CA LEU A 71 -5.61 0.19 -0.67
C LEU A 71 -6.84 -0.51 -1.24
N ASP A 72 -7.99 -0.23 -0.66
CA ASP A 72 -9.28 -0.58 -1.24
C ASP A 72 -9.49 0.25 -2.51
N ALA A 73 -9.68 -0.42 -3.65
CA ALA A 73 -9.85 0.26 -4.92
C ALA A 73 -11.20 1.02 -4.99
N LYS A 74 -12.17 0.70 -4.14
CA LYS A 74 -13.48 1.36 -4.14
C LYS A 74 -13.40 2.79 -3.64
N ASP A 75 -12.80 2.99 -2.46
CA ASP A 75 -12.83 4.25 -1.70
C ASP A 75 -11.43 4.79 -1.33
N GLY A 76 -10.36 4.03 -1.58
CA GLY A 76 -9.00 4.43 -1.26
C GLY A 76 -8.61 4.22 0.19
N ALA A 77 -9.42 3.52 0.99
CA ALA A 77 -9.06 3.20 2.37
C ALA A 77 -7.76 2.38 2.41
N ILE A 78 -6.80 2.80 3.24
CA ILE A 78 -5.59 1.99 3.49
C ILE A 78 -6.03 0.75 4.25
N LEU A 79 -5.73 -0.42 3.69
CA LEU A 79 -6.12 -1.71 4.26
C LEU A 79 -5.05 -2.22 5.20
N TYR A 80 -3.81 -2.29 4.72
CA TYR A 80 -2.63 -2.71 5.48
C TYR A 80 -1.37 -2.41 4.66
N LEU A 81 -0.22 -2.58 5.31
CA LEU A 81 1.09 -2.53 4.66
C LEU A 81 1.72 -3.92 4.69
N ILE A 82 2.45 -4.23 3.62
CA ILE A 82 3.34 -5.39 3.54
C ILE A 82 4.76 -4.85 3.72
N THR A 83 5.43 -5.28 4.78
CA THR A 83 6.85 -4.99 5.00
C THR A 83 7.65 -6.28 4.89
N PRO A 84 8.98 -6.23 4.70
CA PRO A 84 9.82 -7.42 4.66
C PRO A 84 9.67 -8.36 5.85
N GLN A 85 9.18 -7.86 6.99
CA GLN A 85 9.08 -8.63 8.24
C GLN A 85 7.66 -9.08 8.57
N LYS A 86 6.64 -8.30 8.20
CA LYS A 86 5.25 -8.52 8.63
C LYS A 86 4.23 -7.68 7.87
N PHE A 87 2.96 -8.03 8.05
CA PHE A 87 1.85 -7.13 7.78
C PHE A 87 1.70 -6.08 8.91
N VAL A 88 1.38 -4.85 8.54
CA VAL A 88 1.19 -3.74 9.49
C VAL A 88 -0.17 -3.09 9.23
N ASN A 89 -0.92 -2.84 10.32
CA ASN A 89 -2.19 -2.12 10.21
C ASN A 89 -1.93 -0.63 10.02
N PRO A 90 -2.86 0.08 9.34
CA PRO A 90 -2.75 1.52 9.11
C PRO A 90 -2.58 2.32 10.38
#